data_AF-A0A968WPM5-F1
#
_entry.id   AF-A0A968WPM5-F1
#
_cell.length_a   1.000
_cell.length_b   1.000
_cell.length_c   1.000
_cell.angle_alpha   90.00
_cell.angle_beta   90.00
_cell.angle_gamma   90.00
#
_symmetry.space_group_name_H-M   'P 1'
#
loop_
_entity.id
_entity.type
_entity.pdbx_description
1 polymer ?
#
loop_
_entity_poly.entity_id
_entity_poly.type
_entity_poly.pdbx_seq_one_letter_code
_entity_poly.pdbx_strand_id
1 'polypeptide(L)'
;MALLDDILGMVGGKSGAESILGAITNLMDEHGGLNGLLKKFQDSGMSEAVGSWVGLGENQKIDASNIMQVLGSDKIQQLANQFGLDHNNFASQIAGMLPQVIDRLTPDGEVPGDNNAIGQAFEMLKSNLFK
;
A
#
# COMPACT_ATOMS: atom_id res chain seq x y z
N MET A 1 -36.49 -12.53 5.67
CA MET A 1 -35.44 -12.38 4.64
C MET A 1 -34.90 -10.94 4.58
N ALA A 2 -34.74 -10.24 5.71
CA ALA A 2 -34.18 -8.89 5.75
C ALA A 2 -32.67 -8.86 5.98
N LEU A 3 -32.09 -9.97 6.47
CA LEU A 3 -30.67 -10.03 6.84
C LEU A 3 -29.72 -10.15 5.63
N LEU A 4 -30.24 -10.57 4.47
CA LEU A 4 -29.47 -10.63 3.23
C LEU A 4 -29.40 -9.26 2.55
N ASP A 5 -30.42 -8.41 2.73
CA ASP A 5 -30.50 -7.07 2.14
C ASP A 5 -29.68 -6.04 2.92
N ASP A 6 -29.57 -6.17 4.26
CA ASP A 6 -28.64 -5.38 5.08
C ASP A 6 -27.17 -5.71 4.79
N ILE A 7 -26.85 -6.97 4.51
CA ILE A 7 -25.49 -7.37 4.08
C ILE A 7 -25.24 -6.88 2.65
N LEU A 8 -26.24 -6.93 1.76
CA LEU A 8 -26.10 -6.36 0.41
C LEU A 8 -26.01 -4.83 0.40
N GLY A 9 -26.66 -4.13 1.33
CA GLY A 9 -26.55 -2.68 1.51
C GLY A 9 -25.22 -2.25 2.12
N MET A 10 -24.64 -3.08 3.00
CA MET A 10 -23.33 -2.83 3.60
C MET A 10 -22.16 -3.28 2.69
N VAL A 11 -22.40 -4.19 1.74
CA VAL A 11 -21.47 -4.58 0.66
C VAL A 11 -21.64 -3.70 -0.59
N GLY A 12 -22.81 -3.06 -0.78
CA GLY A 12 -23.16 -2.27 -1.97
C GLY A 12 -23.08 -0.75 -1.81
N GLY A 13 -22.66 -0.23 -0.64
CA GLY A 13 -22.68 1.21 -0.32
C GLY A 13 -21.32 1.87 -0.13
N LYS A 14 -20.21 1.14 -0.20
CA LYS A 14 -18.86 1.72 -0.27
C LYS A 14 -18.51 1.87 -1.72
N SER A 15 -18.27 3.11 -2.16
CA SER A 15 -17.77 3.39 -3.50
C SER A 15 -16.61 2.46 -3.83
N GLY A 16 -16.47 1.99 -5.07
CA GLY A 16 -15.37 1.09 -5.45
C GLY A 16 -14.01 1.60 -4.97
N ALA A 17 -13.83 2.93 -4.95
CA ALA A 17 -12.67 3.61 -4.38
C ALA A 17 -12.41 3.31 -2.90
N GLU A 18 -13.43 3.28 -2.03
CA GLU A 18 -13.27 2.94 -0.62
C GLU A 18 -12.84 1.49 -0.41
N SER A 19 -13.34 0.56 -1.24
CA SER A 19 -12.91 -0.85 -1.22
C SER A 19 -11.45 -0.99 -1.65
N ILE A 20 -11.03 -0.26 -2.69
CA ILE A 20 -9.62 -0.22 -3.13
C ILE A 20 -8.73 0.38 -2.04
N LEU A 21 -9.13 1.49 -1.44
CA LEU A 21 -8.39 2.11 -0.33
C LEU A 21 -8.26 1.16 0.85
N GLY A 22 -9.33 0.48 1.25
CA GLY A 22 -9.29 -0.53 2.30
C GLY A 22 -8.33 -1.67 2.00
N ALA A 23 -8.27 -2.11 0.74
CA ALA A 23 -7.32 -3.13 0.29
C ALA A 23 -5.86 -2.64 0.32
N ILE A 24 -5.58 -1.42 -0.14
CA ILE A 24 -4.24 -0.82 -0.09
C ILE A 24 -3.78 -0.70 1.36
N THR A 25 -4.64 -0.23 2.27
CA THR A 25 -4.32 -0.15 3.70
C THR A 25 -4.05 -1.53 4.29
N ASN A 26 -4.85 -2.55 3.94
CA ASN A 26 -4.62 -3.92 4.41
C ASN A 26 -3.28 -4.48 3.91
N LEU A 27 -2.95 -4.28 2.63
CA LEU A 27 -1.66 -4.68 2.06
C LEU A 27 -0.49 -3.98 2.74
N MET A 28 -0.64 -2.69 3.06
CA MET A 28 0.35 -1.93 3.78
C MET A 28 0.59 -2.50 5.19
N ASP A 29 -0.48 -2.80 5.93
CA ASP A 29 -0.40 -3.37 7.28
C ASP A 29 0.29 -4.75 7.27
N GLU A 30 -0.08 -5.62 6.32
CA GLU A 30 0.51 -6.96 6.16
C GLU A 30 2.02 -6.94 5.84
N HIS A 31 2.50 -5.88 5.20
CA HIS A 31 3.91 -5.71 4.88
C HIS A 31 4.70 -4.93 5.93
N GLY A 32 4.11 -4.61 7.09
CA GLY A 32 4.80 -3.85 8.15
C GLY A 32 4.80 -2.35 7.90
N GLY A 33 3.71 -1.83 7.33
CA GLY A 33 3.51 -0.42 7.03
C GLY A 33 4.02 -0.01 5.64
N LEU A 34 4.00 1.31 5.39
CA LEU A 34 4.40 1.91 4.12
C LEU A 34 5.83 1.50 3.73
N ASN A 35 6.79 1.58 4.65
CA ASN A 35 8.18 1.17 4.39
C ASN A 35 8.32 -0.25 3.86
N GLY A 36 7.60 -1.21 4.44
CA GLY A 36 7.71 -2.60 4.04
C GLY A 36 7.04 -2.89 2.70
N LEU A 37 5.91 -2.22 2.42
CA LEU A 37 5.30 -2.24 1.10
C LEU A 37 6.25 -1.66 0.05
N LEU A 38 6.82 -0.48 0.28
CA LEU A 38 7.79 0.14 -0.64
C LEU A 38 9.01 -0.75 -0.87
N LYS A 39 9.54 -1.39 0.19
CA LYS A 39 10.62 -2.35 0.08
C LYS A 39 10.25 -3.53 -0.83
N LYS A 40 9.03 -4.05 -0.73
CA LYS A 40 8.56 -5.14 -1.61
C LYS A 40 8.58 -4.76 -3.09
N PHE A 41 8.18 -3.53 -3.41
CA PHE A 41 8.26 -3.00 -4.79
C PHE A 41 9.71 -2.81 -5.23
N GLN A 42 10.58 -2.27 -4.37
CA GLN A 42 12.02 -2.13 -4.64
C GLN A 42 12.70 -3.49 -4.89
N ASP A 43 12.44 -4.48 -4.04
CA ASP A 43 12.96 -5.86 -4.15
C ASP A 43 12.50 -6.55 -5.44
N SER A 44 11.39 -6.08 -6.04
CA SER A 44 10.86 -6.58 -7.31
C SER A 44 11.38 -5.83 -8.54
N GLY A 45 12.36 -4.92 -8.36
CA GLY A 45 12.95 -4.13 -9.44
C GLY A 45 12.21 -2.83 -9.76
N MET A 46 11.22 -2.41 -8.95
CA MET A 46 10.43 -1.19 -9.17
C MET A 46 10.93 0.00 -8.35
N SER A 47 12.24 0.08 -8.10
CA SER A 47 12.83 1.16 -7.28
C SER A 47 12.64 2.54 -7.89
N GLU A 48 12.67 2.67 -9.22
CA GLU A 48 12.41 3.95 -9.91
C GLU A 48 10.95 4.41 -9.71
N ALA A 49 9.99 3.49 -9.84
CA ALA A 49 8.59 3.79 -9.61
C ALA A 49 8.34 4.20 -8.15
N VAL A 50 8.89 3.45 -7.19
CA VAL A 50 8.83 3.80 -5.76
C VAL A 50 9.43 5.19 -5.50
N GLY A 51 10.60 5.48 -6.08
CA GLY A 51 11.22 6.79 -5.94
C GLY A 51 10.36 7.93 -6.48
N SER A 52 9.64 7.69 -7.59
CA SER A 52 8.70 8.67 -8.15
C SER A 52 7.49 8.93 -7.24
N TRP A 53 6.99 7.90 -6.55
CA TRP A 53 5.82 8.01 -5.66
C TRP A 53 6.13 8.69 -4.35
N VAL A 54 7.35 8.49 -3.86
CA VAL A 54 7.82 9.11 -2.61
C VAL A 54 8.27 10.54 -2.86
N GLY A 55 8.88 10.81 -4.01
CA GLY A 55 9.40 12.12 -4.37
C GLY A 55 8.30 13.14 -4.71
N LEU A 56 8.72 14.38 -4.94
CA LEU A 56 7.83 15.51 -5.27
C LEU A 56 7.51 15.63 -6.78
N GLY A 57 7.83 14.59 -7.55
CA GLY A 57 7.72 14.56 -9.01
C GLY A 57 6.39 13.98 -9.51
N GLU A 58 6.30 13.72 -10.81
CA GLU A 58 5.16 12.98 -11.34
C GLU A 58 5.25 11.49 -10.95
N ASN A 59 4.15 10.96 -10.41
CA ASN A 59 4.05 9.56 -10.05
C ASN A 59 4.10 8.67 -11.29
N GLN A 60 5.09 7.78 -11.34
CA GLN A 60 5.21 6.80 -12.41
C GLN A 60 4.02 5.85 -12.36
N LYS A 61 3.36 5.70 -13.51
CA LYS A 61 2.26 4.76 -13.67
C LYS A 61 2.78 3.33 -13.69
N ILE A 62 1.99 2.44 -13.12
CA ILE A 62 2.20 1.00 -13.15
C ILE A 62 0.91 0.33 -13.62
N ASP A 63 1.04 -0.91 -14.10
CA ASP A 63 -0.08 -1.70 -14.59
C ASP A 63 -0.47 -2.81 -13.61
N ALA A 64 -1.63 -3.43 -13.85
CA ALA A 64 -2.11 -4.57 -13.07
C ALA A 64 -1.07 -5.70 -12.96
N SER A 65 -0.35 -5.99 -14.05
CA SER A 65 0.69 -7.02 -14.06
C SER A 65 1.82 -6.73 -13.08
N ASN A 66 2.19 -5.45 -12.91
CA ASN A 66 3.20 -5.02 -11.96
C ASN A 66 2.72 -5.26 -10.53
N ILE A 67 1.47 -4.92 -10.22
CA ILE A 67 0.84 -5.18 -8.92
C ILE A 67 0.84 -6.68 -8.61
N MET A 68 0.41 -7.51 -9.56
CA MET A 68 0.33 -8.96 -9.38
C MET A 68 1.72 -9.60 -9.25
N GLN A 69 2.73 -9.08 -9.95
CA GLN A 69 4.11 -9.54 -9.83
C GLN A 69 4.69 -9.26 -8.44
N VAL A 70 4.44 -8.06 -7.90
CA VAL A 70 5.01 -7.61 -6.63
C VAL A 70 4.27 -8.21 -5.44
N LEU A 71 2.94 -8.11 -5.44
CA LEU A 71 2.09 -8.48 -4.30
C LEU A 71 1.58 -9.93 -4.39
N GLY A 72 1.70 -10.56 -5.56
CA GLY A 72 1.25 -11.92 -5.82
C GLY A 72 -0.19 -11.97 -6.31
N SER A 73 -0.41 -12.68 -7.42
CA SER A 73 -1.72 -12.89 -8.03
C SER A 73 -2.73 -13.50 -7.06
N ASP A 74 -2.34 -14.48 -6.24
CA ASP A 74 -3.24 -15.11 -5.27
C ASP A 74 -3.79 -14.10 -4.26
N LYS A 75 -2.95 -13.18 -3.78
CA LYS A 75 -3.34 -12.19 -2.78
C LYS A 75 -4.34 -11.20 -3.36
N ILE A 76 -4.06 -10.71 -4.56
CA ILE A 76 -4.96 -9.79 -5.27
C ILE A 76 -6.29 -10.48 -5.58
N GLN A 77 -6.27 -11.76 -5.97
CA GLN A 77 -7.49 -12.54 -6.19
C GLN A 77 -8.32 -12.70 -4.91
N GLN A 78 -7.68 -12.98 -3.77
CA GLN A 78 -8.37 -13.09 -2.49
C GLN A 78 -9.06 -11.79 -2.10
N LEU A 79 -8.36 -10.67 -2.23
CA LEU A 79 -8.92 -9.35 -1.95
C LEU A 79 -10.05 -9.00 -2.93
N ALA A 80 -9.85 -9.22 -4.23
CA ALA A 80 -10.88 -8.97 -5.24
C ALA A 80 -12.17 -9.76 -4.95
N ASN A 81 -12.04 -11.04 -4.59
CA ASN A 81 -13.18 -11.90 -4.20
C ASN A 81 -13.90 -11.38 -2.94
N GLN A 82 -13.16 -10.87 -1.96
CA GLN A 82 -13.74 -10.29 -0.74
C GLN A 82 -14.65 -9.10 -1.05
N PHE A 83 -14.31 -8.32 -2.08
CA PHE A 83 -15.10 -7.17 -2.52
C PHE A 83 -16.05 -7.46 -3.68
N GLY A 84 -16.14 -8.71 -4.15
CA GLY A 84 -16.97 -9.09 -5.29
C GLY A 84 -16.53 -8.47 -6.61
N LEU A 85 -15.24 -8.14 -6.75
CA LEU A 85 -14.65 -7.51 -7.93
C LEU A 85 -13.88 -8.52 -8.79
N ASP A 86 -13.79 -8.24 -10.09
CA ASP A 86 -12.90 -8.97 -10.98
C ASP A 86 -11.44 -8.72 -10.60
N HIS A 87 -10.63 -9.78 -10.60
CA HIS A 87 -9.21 -9.73 -10.23
C HIS A 87 -8.42 -8.73 -11.09
N ASN A 88 -8.51 -8.80 -12.42
CA ASN A 88 -7.73 -7.92 -13.30
C ASN A 88 -8.17 -6.46 -13.14
N ASN A 89 -9.47 -6.22 -13.02
CA ASN A 89 -9.99 -4.88 -12.78
C ASN A 89 -9.53 -4.33 -11.41
N PHE A 90 -9.56 -5.16 -10.37
CA PHE A 90 -9.11 -4.79 -9.03
C PHE A 90 -7.61 -4.46 -9.00
N ALA A 91 -6.78 -5.30 -9.62
CA ALA A 91 -5.35 -5.04 -9.80
C ALA A 91 -5.10 -3.71 -10.55
N SER A 92 -5.86 -3.45 -11.61
CA SER A 92 -5.76 -2.22 -12.40
C SER A 92 -6.12 -0.98 -11.57
N GLN A 93 -7.15 -1.08 -10.73
CA GLN A 93 -7.55 0.01 -9.85
C GLN A 93 -6.51 0.29 -8.76
N ILE A 94 -5.93 -0.76 -8.15
CA ILE A 94 -4.79 -0.60 -7.24
C ILE A 94 -3.63 0.07 -7.97
N ALA A 95 -3.30 -0.36 -9.19
CA ALA A 95 -2.20 0.20 -9.96
C ALA A 95 -2.36 1.71 -10.24
N GLY A 96 -3.60 2.17 -10.43
CA GLY A 96 -3.90 3.59 -10.61
C GLY A 96 -3.93 4.40 -9.30
N MET A 97 -4.34 3.80 -8.19
CA MET A 97 -4.57 4.51 -6.92
C MET A 97 -3.37 4.45 -5.97
N LEU A 98 -2.63 3.34 -5.96
CA LEU A 98 -1.49 3.12 -5.07
C LEU A 98 -0.42 4.22 -5.17
N PRO A 99 0.03 4.65 -6.37
CA PRO A 99 0.99 5.75 -6.50
C PRO A 99 0.52 7.06 -5.88
N GLN A 100 -0.79 7.34 -5.96
CA GLN A 100 -1.40 8.55 -5.41
C GLN A 100 -1.52 8.47 -3.88
N VAL A 101 -1.84 7.28 -3.34
CA VAL A 101 -1.93 7.08 -1.90
C VAL A 101 -0.55 7.25 -1.25
N ILE A 102 0.49 6.68 -1.86
CA ILE A 102 1.87 6.80 -1.35
C ILE A 102 2.32 8.26 -1.34
N ASP A 103 2.18 8.96 -2.46
CA ASP A 103 2.47 10.39 -2.60
C ASP A 103 1.80 11.25 -1.53
N ARG A 104 0.51 11.00 -1.27
CA ARG A 104 -0.24 11.69 -0.21
C ARG A 104 0.26 11.39 1.20
N LEU A 105 0.89 10.23 1.41
CA LEU A 105 1.50 9.84 2.67
C LEU A 105 2.95 10.30 2.79
N THR A 106 3.58 10.76 1.71
CA THR A 106 4.96 11.27 1.66
C THR A 106 5.01 12.72 1.16
N PRO A 107 4.26 13.66 1.78
CA PRO A 107 4.16 15.04 1.29
C PRO A 107 5.50 15.80 1.29
N ASP A 108 6.44 15.39 2.14
CA ASP A 108 7.76 16.01 2.26
C ASP A 108 8.81 15.40 1.31
N GLY A 109 8.41 14.47 0.43
CA GLY A 109 9.36 13.77 -0.44
C GLY A 109 10.07 12.59 0.27
N GLU A 110 9.63 12.24 1.48
CA GLU A 110 10.24 11.24 2.33
C GLU A 110 9.17 10.35 2.95
N VAL A 111 9.52 9.09 3.21
CA VAL A 111 8.62 8.16 3.89
C VAL A 111 8.59 8.53 5.39
N PRO A 112 7.42 8.79 5.98
CA PRO A 112 7.30 9.07 7.42
C PRO A 112 7.96 7.96 8.21
N GLY A 113 9.11 8.26 8.80
CA GLY A 113 9.91 7.26 9.47
C GLY A 113 9.33 7.00 10.86
N ASP A 114 8.66 5.87 11.03
CA ASP A 114 8.55 5.28 12.36
C ASP A 114 9.17 3.88 12.36
N ASN A 115 10.33 3.81 13.03
CA ASN A 115 10.95 2.67 13.74
C ASN A 115 12.50 2.78 13.81
N ASN A 116 13.15 3.61 12.99
CA ASN A 116 14.62 3.79 13.05
C ASN A 116 15.07 5.03 13.82
N ALA A 117 14.23 6.06 13.99
CA ALA A 117 14.60 7.22 14.80
C ALA A 117 14.80 6.82 16.28
N ILE A 118 13.97 5.92 16.80
CA ILE A 118 14.05 5.43 18.19
C ILE A 118 15.24 4.48 18.37
N GLY A 119 15.51 3.59 17.40
CA GLY A 119 16.70 2.74 17.41
C GLY A 119 18.00 3.54 17.36
N GLN A 120 18.06 4.56 16.50
CA GLN A 120 19.24 5.43 16.38
C GLN A 120 19.38 6.36 17.60
N ALA A 121 18.29 6.90 18.15
CA ALA A 121 18.33 7.68 19.37
C ALA A 121 18.81 6.86 20.58
N PHE A 122 18.42 5.58 20.65
CA PHE A 122 18.87 4.66 21.69
C PHE A 122 20.36 4.33 21.58
N GLU A 123 20.88 4.15 20.36
CA GLU A 123 22.31 3.93 20.12
C GLU A 123 23.15 5.19 20.37
N MET A 124 22.62 6.38 20.05
CA MET A 124 23.26 7.66 20.41
C MET A 124 23.32 7.84 21.94
N LEU A 125 22.25 7.49 22.65
CA LEU A 125 22.21 7.51 24.12
C LEU A 125 23.23 6.54 24.72
N LYS A 126 23.32 5.31 24.21
CA LYS A 126 24.34 4.34 24.65
C LYS A 126 25.76 4.86 24.37
N SER A 127 26.03 5.34 23.17
CA SER A 127 27.37 5.82 22.79
C SER A 127 27.86 6.99 23.65
N ASN A 128 26.96 7.73 24.29
CA ASN A 128 27.28 8.85 25.18
C ASN A 128 27.32 8.45 26.67
N LEU A 129 26.71 7.33 27.04
CA LEU A 129 26.73 6.78 28.41
C LEU A 129 27.94 5.85 28.68
N PHE A 130 28.52 5.25 27.64
CA PHE A 130 29.64 4.31 27.74
C PHE A 130 31.00 4.92 27.30
N LYS A 131 31.11 6.25 27.26
CA LYS A 131 32.39 6.97 27.11
C LYS A 131 32.96 7.36 28.46
#